data_AF-A0A7W0MCG7-F1
#
_entry.id   AF-A0A7W0MCG7-F1
#
_cell.length_a   1.000
_cell.length_b   1.000
_cell.length_c   1.000
_cell.angle_alpha   90.00
_cell.angle_beta   90.00
_cell.angle_gamma   90.00
#
_symmetry.space_group_name_H-M   'P 1'
#
loop_
_entity.id
_entity.type
_entity.pdbx_description
1 polymer ?
#
loop_
_entity_poly.entity_id
_entity_poly.type
_entity_poly.pdbx_seq_one_letter_code
_entity_poly.pdbx_strand_id
1 'polypeptide(L)'
;MSRDDDLVSRFVGGDVTAFDEIVRRYRNRVYGYLRSRVLVASEAEELTREVFRRLYVGRRRFKGEVPLQAWLMETANFVLRACLRADGHGKSGAWAELTAGLETTPSDARGDEEIFSRLRACIDELAPSAREAIELTYRGNRRLSEIGQRLHRSEGAATLLVFRARQMLRHCFERKAGTEPAE
;
A
#
# COMPACT_ATOMS: atom_id res chain seq x y z
N MET A 1 -19.81 8.32 -20.32
CA MET A 1 -19.59 7.05 -19.60
C MET A 1 -18.11 6.89 -19.42
N SER A 2 -17.62 6.83 -18.18
CA SER A 2 -16.22 6.58 -17.91
C SER A 2 -15.85 5.16 -18.38
N ARG A 3 -14.59 4.96 -18.78
CA ARG A 3 -14.05 3.64 -19.17
C ARG A 3 -14.20 2.60 -18.05
N ASP A 4 -14.32 3.07 -16.81
CA ASP A 4 -14.53 2.22 -15.64
C ASP A 4 -16.01 1.85 -15.43
N ASP A 5 -16.97 2.67 -15.88
CA ASP A 5 -18.41 2.40 -15.74
C ASP A 5 -18.85 1.21 -16.62
N ASP A 6 -18.34 1.16 -17.87
CA ASP A 6 -18.57 0.04 -18.79
C ASP A 6 -17.94 -1.26 -18.25
N LEU A 7 -16.72 -1.16 -17.73
CA LEU A 7 -16.00 -2.29 -17.13
C LEU A 7 -16.74 -2.85 -15.92
N VAL A 8 -17.27 -1.97 -15.05
CA VAL A 8 -18.10 -2.34 -13.92
C VAL A 8 -19.40 -3.00 -14.38
N SER A 9 -20.09 -2.43 -15.37
CA SER A 9 -21.34 -2.99 -15.90
C SER A 9 -21.16 -4.43 -16.41
N ARG A 10 -20.11 -4.67 -17.21
CA ARG A 10 -19.76 -6.01 -17.72
C ARG A 10 -19.45 -6.98 -16.59
N PHE A 11 -18.68 -6.55 -15.60
CA PHE A 11 -18.36 -7.35 -14.42
C PHE A 11 -19.62 -7.74 -13.62
N VAL A 12 -20.53 -6.80 -13.39
CA VAL A 12 -21.82 -7.05 -12.71
C VAL A 12 -22.68 -8.03 -13.53
N GLY A 13 -22.64 -7.92 -14.86
CA GLY A 13 -23.25 -8.84 -15.82
C GLY A 13 -22.67 -10.26 -15.80
N GLY A 14 -21.57 -10.50 -15.08
CA GLY A 14 -20.94 -11.81 -14.92
C GLY A 14 -19.81 -12.11 -15.91
N ASP A 15 -19.34 -11.10 -16.65
CA ASP A 15 -18.18 -11.23 -17.54
C ASP A 15 -16.89 -11.42 -16.70
N VAL A 16 -16.31 -12.61 -16.78
CA VAL A 16 -15.07 -12.97 -16.07
C VAL A 16 -13.88 -12.16 -16.60
N THR A 17 -13.87 -11.83 -17.90
CA THR A 17 -12.79 -11.04 -18.50
C THR A 17 -12.75 -9.61 -17.98
N ALA A 18 -13.92 -9.05 -17.64
CA ALA A 18 -14.03 -7.75 -16.99
C ALA A 18 -13.43 -7.78 -15.57
N PHE A 19 -13.62 -8.88 -14.83
CA PHE A 19 -12.97 -9.04 -13.53
C PHE A 19 -11.44 -9.10 -13.65
N ASP A 20 -10.91 -9.88 -14.59
CA ASP A 20 -9.46 -9.98 -14.81
C ASP A 20 -8.85 -8.61 -15.16
N GLU A 21 -9.55 -7.82 -15.98
CA GLU A 21 -9.12 -6.47 -16.30
C GLU A 21 -9.15 -5.54 -15.08
N ILE A 22 -10.19 -5.62 -14.23
CA ILE A 22 -10.24 -4.89 -12.95
C ILE A 22 -9.03 -5.26 -12.08
N VAL A 23 -8.78 -6.56 -11.89
CA VAL A 23 -7.64 -7.02 -11.10
C VAL A 23 -6.33 -6.48 -11.68
N ARG A 24 -6.11 -6.61 -12.99
CA ARG A 24 -4.90 -6.11 -13.65
C ARG A 24 -4.70 -4.60 -13.44
N ARG A 25 -5.76 -3.80 -13.52
CA ARG A 25 -5.70 -2.33 -13.38
C ARG A 25 -5.46 -1.88 -11.95
N TYR A 26 -6.13 -2.47 -10.96
CA TYR A 26 -6.12 -1.95 -9.59
C TYR A 26 -5.26 -2.74 -8.60
N ARG A 27 -4.79 -3.94 -8.95
CA ARG A 27 -4.02 -4.80 -8.03
C ARG A 27 -2.81 -4.08 -7.44
N ASN A 28 -2.02 -3.39 -8.26
CA ASN A 28 -0.82 -2.71 -7.77
C ASN A 28 -1.15 -1.60 -6.77
N ARG A 29 -2.27 -0.90 -6.97
CA ARG A 29 -2.74 0.16 -6.06
C ARG A 29 -3.21 -0.42 -4.73
N VAL A 30 -4.05 -1.45 -4.76
CA VAL A 30 -4.53 -2.15 -3.54
C VAL A 30 -3.35 -2.77 -2.79
N TYR A 31 -2.47 -3.47 -3.52
CA TYR A 31 -1.28 -4.08 -2.94
C TYR A 31 -0.35 -3.04 -2.34
N GLY A 32 -0.06 -1.94 -3.03
CA GLY A 32 0.78 -0.86 -2.51
C GLY A 32 0.21 -0.24 -1.23
N TYR A 33 -1.10 0.02 -1.22
CA TYR A 33 -1.81 0.50 -0.03
C TYR A 33 -1.63 -0.44 1.16
N LEU A 34 -1.88 -1.74 0.97
CA LEU A 34 -1.75 -2.74 2.03
C LEU A 34 -0.30 -2.98 2.43
N ARG A 35 0.62 -3.10 1.48
CA ARG A 35 2.06 -3.30 1.68
C ARG A 35 2.71 -2.17 2.45
N SER A 36 2.17 -0.96 2.33
CA SER A 36 2.59 0.18 3.15
C SER A 36 2.08 0.10 4.60
N ARG A 37 1.10 -0.74 4.92
CA ARG A 37 0.53 -0.80 6.28
C ARG A 37 0.84 -2.10 7.01
N VAL A 38 1.24 -3.13 6.28
CA VAL A 38 1.74 -4.38 6.85
C VAL A 38 3.21 -4.59 6.53
N LEU A 39 3.89 -5.31 7.41
CA LEU A 39 5.33 -5.51 7.32
C LEU A 39 5.71 -6.60 6.34
N VAL A 40 4.97 -7.69 6.40
CA VAL A 40 5.26 -8.93 5.67
C VAL A 40 4.56 -8.85 4.32
N ALA A 41 5.29 -9.06 3.22
CA ALA A 41 4.66 -8.91 1.92
C ALA A 41 3.67 -10.06 1.62
N SER A 42 3.85 -11.25 2.18
CA SER A 42 2.85 -12.33 2.07
C SER A 42 1.52 -11.97 2.73
N GLU A 43 1.55 -11.23 3.84
CA GLU A 43 0.35 -10.71 4.49
C GLU A 43 -0.33 -9.68 3.57
N ALA A 44 0.44 -8.76 2.97
CA ALA A 44 -0.09 -7.79 2.01
C ALA A 44 -0.73 -8.47 0.79
N GLU A 45 -0.11 -9.54 0.28
CA GLU A 45 -0.66 -10.33 -0.82
C GLU A 45 -1.99 -10.99 -0.44
N GLU A 46 -2.07 -11.59 0.74
CA GLU A 46 -3.27 -12.27 1.20
C GLU A 46 -4.43 -11.28 1.40
N LEU A 47 -4.18 -10.14 2.03
CA LEU A 47 -5.16 -9.08 2.17
C LEU A 47 -5.59 -8.53 0.79
N THR A 48 -4.68 -8.44 -0.18
CA THR A 48 -4.99 -8.04 -1.55
C THR A 48 -5.92 -9.05 -2.22
N ARG A 49 -5.63 -10.36 -2.10
CA ARG A 49 -6.50 -11.42 -2.62
C ARG A 49 -7.89 -11.34 -2.00
N GLU A 50 -7.96 -11.14 -0.68
CA GLU A 50 -9.23 -11.02 0.04
C GLU A 50 -10.08 -9.84 -0.45
N VAL A 51 -9.47 -8.69 -0.76
CA VAL A 51 -10.19 -7.54 -1.36
C VAL A 51 -10.84 -7.93 -2.68
N PHE A 52 -10.10 -8.53 -3.61
CA PHE A 52 -10.64 -8.92 -4.91
C PHE A 52 -11.62 -10.09 -4.80
N ARG A 53 -11.43 -11.01 -3.86
CA ARG A 53 -12.41 -12.06 -3.56
C ARG A 53 -13.74 -11.47 -3.10
N ARG A 54 -13.72 -10.46 -2.23
CA ARG A 54 -14.93 -9.75 -1.79
C ARG A 54 -15.60 -9.00 -2.93
N LEU A 55 -14.84 -8.40 -3.83
CA LEU A 55 -15.39 -7.79 -5.05
C LEU A 55 -16.15 -8.84 -5.87
N TYR A 56 -15.51 -9.98 -6.13
CA TYR A 56 -16.08 -11.06 -6.94
C TYR A 56 -17.36 -11.64 -6.32
N VAL A 57 -17.33 -11.99 -5.03
CA VAL A 57 -18.49 -12.53 -4.31
C VAL A 57 -19.60 -11.47 -4.18
N GLY A 58 -19.21 -10.20 -4.01
CA GLY A 58 -20.10 -9.06 -3.88
C GLY A 58 -20.67 -8.51 -5.18
N ARG A 59 -20.33 -9.08 -6.36
CA ARG A 59 -20.64 -8.48 -7.67
C ARG A 59 -22.10 -8.06 -7.85
N ARG A 60 -23.05 -8.88 -7.36
CA ARG A 60 -24.49 -8.61 -7.51
C ARG A 60 -24.99 -7.46 -6.64
N ARG A 61 -24.25 -7.09 -5.60
CA ARG A 61 -24.55 -5.98 -4.70
C ARG A 61 -23.85 -4.69 -5.11
N PHE A 62 -22.79 -4.78 -5.90
CA PHE A 62 -22.08 -3.61 -6.41
C PHE A 62 -22.88 -2.99 -7.55
N LYS A 63 -23.62 -1.92 -7.26
CA LYS A 63 -24.49 -1.23 -8.22
C LYS A 63 -23.79 -0.12 -9.01
N GLY A 64 -22.49 0.08 -8.83
CA GLY A 64 -21.75 1.18 -9.47
C GLY A 64 -22.09 2.58 -8.93
N GLU A 65 -22.81 2.68 -7.81
CA GLU A 65 -23.16 3.96 -7.16
C GLU A 65 -21.93 4.66 -6.57
N VAL A 66 -20.87 3.89 -6.28
CA VAL A 66 -19.58 4.39 -5.79
C VAL A 66 -18.52 4.05 -6.83
N PRO A 67 -17.57 4.96 -7.15
CA PRO A 67 -16.46 4.66 -8.05
C PRO A 67 -15.70 3.42 -7.60
N LEU A 68 -15.40 2.51 -8.54
CA LEU A 68 -14.74 1.23 -8.27
C LEU A 68 -13.45 1.40 -7.45
N GLN A 69 -12.64 2.41 -7.77
CA GLN A 69 -11.42 2.71 -7.03
C GLN A 69 -11.70 3.04 -5.56
N ALA A 70 -12.69 3.88 -5.28
CA ALA A 70 -13.05 4.26 -3.92
C ALA A 70 -13.51 3.03 -3.12
N TRP A 71 -14.38 2.21 -3.72
CA TRP A 71 -14.85 0.97 -3.11
C TRP A 71 -13.71 -0.02 -2.80
N LEU A 72 -12.74 -0.16 -3.70
CA LEU A 72 -11.57 -1.02 -3.50
C LEU A 72 -10.71 -0.54 -2.32
N MET A 73 -10.48 0.78 -2.21
CA MET A 73 -9.69 1.35 -1.11
C MET A 73 -10.41 1.23 0.23
N GLU A 74 -11.74 1.46 0.27
CA GLU A 74 -12.55 1.25 1.46
C GLU A 74 -12.52 -0.20 1.92
N THR A 75 -12.65 -1.14 0.98
CA THR A 75 -12.58 -2.58 1.27
C THR A 75 -11.20 -2.98 1.75
N ALA A 76 -10.12 -2.45 1.15
CA ALA A 76 -8.75 -2.66 1.62
C ALA A 76 -8.55 -2.15 3.05
N ASN A 77 -9.06 -0.97 3.37
CA ASN A 77 -9.04 -0.43 4.72
C ASN A 77 -9.85 -1.28 5.70
N PHE A 78 -11.02 -1.78 5.29
CA PHE A 78 -11.82 -2.68 6.12
C PHE A 78 -11.07 -3.99 6.42
N VAL A 79 -10.54 -4.65 5.39
CA VAL A 79 -9.84 -5.93 5.50
C VAL A 79 -8.58 -5.78 6.36
N LEU A 80 -7.83 -4.69 6.17
CA LEU A 80 -6.70 -4.35 7.03
C LEU A 80 -7.13 -4.21 8.50
N ARG A 81 -8.13 -3.36 8.80
CA ARG A 81 -8.61 -3.18 10.19
C ARG A 81 -9.12 -4.48 10.82
N ALA A 82 -9.67 -5.39 10.02
CA ALA A 82 -10.08 -6.70 10.50
C ALA A 82 -8.86 -7.58 10.84
N CYS A 83 -7.85 -7.61 9.98
CA CYS A 83 -6.59 -8.32 10.23
C CYS A 83 -5.90 -7.85 11.51
N LEU A 84 -5.80 -6.53 11.69
CA LEU A 84 -5.14 -5.93 12.85
C LEU A 84 -5.86 -6.22 14.17
N ARG A 85 -7.20 -6.29 14.14
CA ARG A 85 -8.00 -6.69 15.32
C ARG A 85 -7.85 -8.16 15.64
N ALA A 86 -7.77 -9.02 14.61
CA ALA A 86 -7.58 -10.45 14.79
C ALA A 86 -6.19 -10.79 15.33
N ASP A 87 -5.18 -10.02 14.96
CA ASP A 87 -3.80 -10.16 15.45
C ASP A 87 -3.62 -9.74 16.92
N GLY A 88 -4.65 -9.18 17.56
CA GLY A 88 -4.84 -9.06 19.01
C GLY A 88 -3.81 -8.20 19.76
N HIS A 89 -2.53 -8.56 19.76
CA HIS A 89 -1.43 -7.90 20.45
C HIS A 89 -0.07 -8.25 19.78
N GLY A 90 -0.04 -8.37 18.46
CA GLY A 90 1.15 -8.74 17.67
C GLY A 90 1.94 -7.56 17.07
N LYS A 91 3.11 -7.87 16.47
CA LYS A 91 3.99 -6.92 15.78
C LYS A 91 3.27 -6.11 14.68
N SER A 92 2.32 -6.71 13.96
CA SER A 92 1.53 -6.02 12.92
C SER A 92 0.54 -4.99 13.49
N GLY A 93 -0.05 -5.24 14.66
CA GLY A 93 -0.94 -4.29 15.35
C GLY A 93 -0.22 -3.01 15.78
N ALA A 94 0.91 -3.16 16.48
CA ALA A 94 1.76 -2.04 16.87
C ALA A 94 2.29 -1.26 15.65
N TRP A 95 2.64 -1.98 14.57
CA TRP A 95 3.05 -1.35 13.32
C TRP A 95 1.95 -0.59 12.61
N ALA A 96 0.73 -1.12 12.60
CA ALA A 96 -0.40 -0.43 12.00
C ALA A 96 -0.82 0.79 12.80
N GLU A 97 -0.75 0.75 14.13
CA GLU A 97 -0.95 1.92 14.98
C GLU A 97 0.11 2.99 14.70
N LEU A 98 1.37 2.60 14.61
CA LEU A 98 2.48 3.48 14.23
C LEU A 98 2.27 4.08 12.83
N THR A 99 1.70 3.32 11.88
CA THR A 99 1.49 3.74 10.49
C THR A 99 0.09 4.27 10.19
N ALA A 100 -0.80 4.37 11.18
CA ALA A 100 -2.20 4.78 11.01
C ALA A 100 -2.32 6.20 10.43
N GLY A 101 -1.34 7.08 10.69
CA GLY A 101 -1.25 8.41 10.11
C GLY A 101 -0.64 8.49 8.70
N LEU A 102 -0.32 7.36 8.06
CA LEU A 102 0.16 7.30 6.67
C LEU A 102 -1.02 7.26 5.69
N GLU A 103 -1.96 8.20 5.78
CA GLU A 103 -2.99 8.34 4.75
C GLU A 103 -2.32 8.66 3.41
N THR A 104 -2.54 7.81 2.40
CA THR A 104 -2.07 8.08 1.04
C THR A 104 -3.14 8.91 0.35
N THR A 105 -2.76 10.10 -0.10
CA THR A 105 -3.52 10.91 -1.05
C THR A 105 -3.92 10.05 -2.26
N PRO A 106 -5.10 10.26 -2.86
CA PRO A 106 -5.45 9.61 -4.11
C PRO A 106 -4.46 10.10 -5.19
N SER A 107 -3.44 9.31 -5.49
CA SER A 107 -2.55 9.61 -6.63
C SER A 107 -3.28 9.22 -7.91
N ASP A 108 -3.52 10.20 -8.77
CA ASP A 108 -3.81 9.97 -10.17
C ASP A 108 -2.52 9.52 -10.86
N ALA A 109 -2.62 8.52 -11.73
CA ALA A 109 -1.50 7.84 -12.38
C ALA A 109 -0.77 8.68 -13.46
N ARG A 110 -0.75 10.01 -13.33
CA ARG A 110 0.01 10.93 -14.17
C ARG A 110 1.13 11.53 -13.33
N GLY A 111 2.38 11.25 -13.70
CA GLY A 111 3.56 11.82 -13.05
C GLY A 111 4.55 10.81 -12.48
N ASP A 112 4.47 9.53 -12.87
CA ASP A 112 5.31 8.45 -12.32
C ASP A 112 6.80 8.83 -12.26
N GLU A 113 7.38 9.37 -13.33
CA GLU A 113 8.83 9.65 -13.41
C GLU A 113 9.29 10.76 -12.45
N GLU A 114 8.49 11.83 -12.31
CA GLU A 114 8.76 12.90 -11.36
C GLU A 114 8.58 12.44 -9.91
N ILE A 115 7.53 11.66 -9.64
CA ILE A 115 7.31 11.03 -8.34
C ILE A 115 8.49 10.11 -7.98
N PHE A 116 8.94 9.29 -8.92
CA PHE A 116 10.09 8.40 -8.72
C PHE A 116 11.39 9.17 -8.49
N SER A 117 11.62 10.26 -9.22
CA SER A 117 12.78 11.13 -9.04
C SER A 117 12.78 11.81 -7.67
N ARG A 118 11.66 12.40 -7.25
CA ARG A 118 11.49 13.00 -5.92
C ARG A 118 11.68 11.98 -4.81
N LEU A 119 11.10 10.78 -4.96
CA LEU A 119 11.28 9.68 -4.00
C LEU A 119 12.75 9.23 -3.92
N ARG A 120 13.44 9.12 -5.05
CA ARG A 120 14.86 8.75 -5.09
C ARG A 120 15.70 9.75 -4.31
N ALA A 121 15.51 11.05 -4.55
CA ALA A 121 16.20 12.10 -3.81
C ALA A 121 15.96 12.00 -2.30
N CYS A 122 14.72 11.72 -1.87
CA CYS A 122 14.42 11.51 -0.45
C CYS A 122 15.08 10.26 0.15
N ILE A 123 15.21 9.17 -0.62
CA ILE A 123 15.94 7.97 -0.19
C ILE A 123 17.45 8.28 -0.04
N ASP A 124 17.98 9.14 -0.90
CA ASP A 124 19.37 9.56 -0.85
C ASP A 124 19.65 10.50 0.34
N GLU A 125 18.65 11.20 0.87
CA GLU A 125 18.74 11.99 2.12
C GLU A 125 18.72 11.11 3.39
N LEU A 126 18.34 9.82 3.31
CA LEU A 126 18.33 8.92 4.47
C LEU A 126 19.75 8.54 4.91
N ALA A 127 19.93 8.41 6.23
CA ALA A 127 21.14 7.82 6.81
C ALA A 127 21.38 6.40 6.26
N PRO A 128 22.64 5.94 6.11
CA PRO A 128 22.96 4.67 5.45
C PRO A 128 22.19 3.47 6.01
N SER A 129 22.12 3.33 7.34
CA SER A 129 21.38 2.25 7.99
C SER A 129 19.86 2.29 7.73
N ALA A 130 19.28 3.49 7.65
CA ALA A 130 17.86 3.67 7.33
C ALA A 130 17.56 3.36 5.86
N ARG A 131 18.45 3.79 4.95
CA ARG A 131 18.37 3.45 3.52
C ARG A 131 18.45 1.95 3.30
N GLU A 132 19.44 1.29 3.90
CA GLU A 132 19.61 -0.16 3.80
C GLU A 132 18.38 -0.90 4.36
N ALA A 133 17.85 -0.48 5.50
CA ALA A 133 16.64 -1.07 6.07
C ALA A 133 15.44 -0.97 5.12
N ILE A 134 15.24 0.18 4.47
CA ILE A 134 14.19 0.37 3.45
C ILE A 134 14.45 -0.54 2.25
N GLU A 135 15.66 -0.54 1.71
CA GLU A 135 16.01 -1.39 0.58
C GLU A 135 15.77 -2.87 0.87
N LEU A 136 16.18 -3.38 2.04
CA LEU A 136 15.96 -4.77 2.45
C LEU A 136 14.47 -5.11 2.65
N THR A 137 13.68 -4.13 3.10
CA THR A 137 12.23 -4.31 3.30
C THR A 137 11.50 -4.47 1.96
N TYR A 138 11.91 -3.69 0.95
CA TYR A 138 11.26 -3.69 -0.37
C TYR A 138 11.94 -4.60 -1.41
N ARG A 139 13.22 -4.95 -1.23
CA ARG A 139 13.95 -5.95 -2.05
C ARG A 139 13.89 -7.33 -1.39
N GLY A 140 13.05 -8.21 -1.92
CA GLY A 140 13.18 -9.66 -1.68
C GLY A 140 12.36 -10.26 -0.53
N ASN A 141 11.21 -9.66 -0.19
CA ASN A 141 10.20 -10.26 0.71
C ASN A 141 10.78 -10.82 2.04
N ARG A 142 11.72 -10.09 2.64
CA ARG A 142 12.44 -10.52 3.85
C ARG A 142 11.63 -10.24 5.11
N ARG A 143 11.80 -11.10 6.11
CA ARG A 143 11.22 -10.88 7.45
C ARG A 143 12.03 -9.83 8.20
N LEU A 144 11.39 -9.07 9.09
CA LEU A 144 12.09 -8.07 9.91
C LEU A 144 13.18 -8.66 10.80
N SER A 145 13.03 -9.92 11.22
CA SER A 145 14.06 -10.65 11.94
C SER A 145 15.33 -10.80 11.12
N GLU A 146 15.22 -11.08 9.81
CA GLU A 146 16.34 -11.20 8.88
C GLU A 146 16.97 -9.82 8.59
N ILE A 147 16.15 -8.78 8.53
CA ILE A 147 16.63 -7.40 8.40
C ILE A 147 17.44 -7.00 9.65
N GLY A 148 16.92 -7.32 10.85
CA GLY A 148 17.64 -7.12 12.10
C GLY A 148 18.98 -7.86 12.13
N GLN A 149 19.00 -9.14 11.75
CA GLN A 149 20.23 -9.91 11.65
C GLN A 149 21.25 -9.29 10.69
N ARG A 150 20.82 -8.88 9.48
CA ARG A 150 21.70 -8.20 8.52
C ARG A 150 22.26 -6.88 9.04
N LEU A 151 21.45 -6.12 9.77
CA LEU A 151 21.85 -4.82 10.31
C LEU A 151 22.52 -4.91 11.69
N HIS A 152 22.78 -6.13 12.20
CA HIS A 152 23.29 -6.39 13.55
C HIS A 152 22.45 -5.71 14.65
N ARG A 153 21.13 -5.79 14.53
CA ARG A 153 20.12 -5.19 15.43
C ARG A 153 19.08 -6.21 15.85
N SER A 154 18.41 -5.96 16.97
CA SER A 154 17.21 -6.71 17.34
C SER A 154 16.09 -6.47 16.31
N GLU A 155 15.17 -7.43 16.20
CA GLU A 155 14.01 -7.31 15.30
C GLU A 155 13.15 -6.07 15.64
N GLY A 156 13.01 -5.73 16.93
CA GLY A 156 12.33 -4.52 17.38
C GLY A 156 13.06 -3.24 16.97
N ALA A 157 14.40 -3.23 17.02
CA ALA A 157 15.19 -2.08 16.57
C ALA A 157 15.16 -1.93 15.04
N ALA A 158 15.18 -3.02 14.27
CA ALA A 158 14.99 -2.98 12.82
C ALA A 158 13.58 -2.49 12.45
N THR A 159 12.57 -2.94 13.19
CA THR A 159 11.20 -2.46 13.11
C THR A 159 11.14 -0.93 13.23
N LEU A 160 11.65 -0.40 14.35
CA LEU A 160 11.60 1.03 14.61
C LEU A 160 12.40 1.83 13.58
N LEU A 161 13.51 1.28 13.09
CA LEU A 161 14.33 1.90 12.04
C LEU A 161 13.57 2.04 10.72
N VAL A 162 12.92 0.96 10.25
CA VAL A 162 12.11 1.01 9.01
C VAL A 162 10.96 2.00 9.18
N PHE A 163 10.32 2.02 10.36
CA PHE A 163 9.23 2.95 10.63
C PHE A 163 9.68 4.42 10.53
N ARG A 164 10.74 4.77 11.25
CA ARG A 164 11.33 6.13 11.23
C ARG A 164 11.77 6.52 9.83
N ALA A 165 12.42 5.60 9.10
CA ALA A 165 12.83 5.84 7.73
C ALA A 165 11.63 6.19 6.82
N ARG A 166 10.50 5.51 6.98
CA ARG A 166 9.27 5.81 6.23
C ARG A 166 8.64 7.15 6.61
N GLN A 167 8.65 7.52 7.89
CA GLN A 167 8.22 8.85 8.32
C GLN A 167 9.10 9.96 7.72
N MET A 168 10.42 9.76 7.71
CA MET A 168 11.37 10.69 7.10
C MET A 168 11.12 10.83 5.59
N LEU A 169 10.90 9.71 4.89
CA LEU A 169 10.57 9.72 3.46
C LEU A 169 9.28 10.50 3.18
N ARG A 170 8.23 10.27 3.98
CA ARG A 170 6.97 11.01 3.86
C ARG A 170 7.18 12.50 4.08
N HIS A 171 7.84 12.90 5.17
CA HIS A 171 8.08 14.32 5.45
C HIS A 171 8.94 14.99 4.36
N CYS A 172 9.96 14.30 3.88
CA CYS A 172 10.77 14.76 2.76
C CYS A 172 9.92 14.92 1.48
N PHE A 173 9.06 13.95 1.19
CA PHE A 173 8.20 13.97 0.00
C PHE A 173 7.14 15.08 0.09
N GLU A 174 6.48 15.26 1.24
CA GLU A 174 5.54 16.36 1.49
C GLU A 174 6.22 17.73 1.35
N ARG A 175 7.43 17.88 1.90
CA ARG A 175 8.23 19.12 1.76
C ARG A 175 8.56 19.41 0.30
N LYS A 176 8.94 18.39 -0.48
CA LYS A 176 9.29 18.51 -1.91
C LYS A 176 8.05 18.63 -2.82
N ALA A 177 6.90 18.13 -2.39
CA ALA A 177 5.62 18.29 -3.09
C ALA A 177 4.99 19.67 -2.83
N GLY A 178 5.15 20.22 -1.62
CA GLY A 178 4.76 21.59 -1.29
C GLY A 178 5.68 22.67 -1.85
N THR A 179 6.73 22.30 -2.59
CA THR A 179 7.65 23.21 -3.30
C THR A 179 7.43 23.22 -4.82
N GLU A 180 6.23 22.87 -5.28
CA GLU A 180 5.82 23.22 -6.64
C GLU A 180 5.55 24.74 -6.71
N PRO A 181 6.31 25.50 -7.53
CA PRO A 181 5.86 26.82 -7.93
C PRO A 181 4.59 26.63 -8.75
N ALA A 182 3.53 27.34 -8.37
CA ALA A 182 2.39 27.52 -9.24
C ALA A 182 2.85 28.36 -10.45
N GLU A 183 3.08 27.70 -11.58
CA GLU A 183 3.20 28.33 -12.90
C GLU A 183 2.31 27.61 -13.91
#